data_AF-A0ABD4QYS8-F1
#
_entry.id   AF-A0ABD4QYS8-F1
#
_cell.length_a   1.000
_cell.length_b   1.000
_cell.length_c   1.000
_cell.angle_alpha   90.00
_cell.angle_beta   90.00
_cell.angle_gamma   90.00
#
_symmetry.space_group_name_H-M   'P 1'
#
loop_
_entity.id
_entity.type
_entity.pdbx_description
1 polymer ?
#
loop_
_entity_poly.entity_id
_entity_poly.type
_entity_poly.pdbx_seq_one_letter_code
_entity_poly.pdbx_strand_id
1 'polypeptide(L)'
;MDISALSSIPTDSLYKFMSISGLFVLLISIVLPFKVRKNYQIQVIEFRKIHDLTSLKIDLMLRDYMISIKYVDGVIGEFGKENAHLKPGDFIMKFKDWFHQNRIEIPRSQLEELVASVPKDIDSFSLEIAKDQIENECELKKVELVQGHLAQLSFLQVVGVFVGMVLTVTGFYMWYEKVQVFIDATIATS
;
A
#
# COMPACT_ATOMS: atom_id res chain seq x y z
N MET A 1 -14.46 1.20 -62.92
CA MET A 1 -13.43 0.42 -62.19
C MET A 1 -14.19 -0.37 -61.14
N ASP A 2 -13.98 -1.68 -61.06
CA ASP A 2 -14.82 -2.55 -60.22
C ASP A 2 -14.53 -2.30 -58.72
N ILE A 3 -15.53 -1.92 -57.94
CA ILE A 3 -15.40 -1.55 -56.51
C ILE A 3 -14.79 -2.73 -55.71
N SER A 4 -15.07 -3.95 -56.16
CA SER A 4 -14.52 -5.20 -55.62
C SER A 4 -12.98 -5.29 -55.72
N ALA A 5 -12.37 -4.64 -56.72
CA ALA A 5 -10.92 -4.65 -56.94
C ALA A 5 -10.17 -3.65 -56.05
N LEU A 6 -10.83 -2.58 -55.57
CA LEU A 6 -10.23 -1.63 -54.62
C LEU A 6 -10.25 -2.17 -53.19
N SER A 7 -11.31 -2.90 -52.83
CA SER A 7 -11.46 -3.56 -51.53
C SER A 7 -10.51 -4.75 -51.34
N SER A 8 -10.04 -5.36 -52.44
CA SER A 8 -9.14 -6.52 -52.41
C SER A 8 -7.65 -6.17 -52.40
N ILE A 9 -7.30 -4.87 -52.38
CA ILE A 9 -5.90 -4.46 -52.29
C ILE A 9 -5.38 -4.86 -50.89
N PRO A 10 -4.24 -5.58 -50.79
CA PRO A 10 -3.74 -6.14 -49.53
C PRO A 10 -3.49 -5.09 -48.43
N THR A 11 -3.39 -3.80 -48.79
CA THR A 11 -3.21 -2.68 -47.86
C THR A 11 -4.49 -2.29 -47.10
N ASP A 12 -5.69 -2.57 -47.62
CA ASP A 12 -6.95 -2.26 -46.91
C ASP A 12 -7.09 -3.08 -45.62
N SER A 13 -6.76 -4.37 -45.70
CA SER A 13 -6.74 -5.27 -44.54
C SER A 13 -5.69 -4.85 -43.49
N LEU A 14 -4.56 -4.28 -43.93
CA LEU A 14 -3.50 -3.80 -43.05
C LEU A 14 -3.93 -2.58 -42.23
N TYR A 15 -4.56 -1.58 -42.87
CA TYR A 15 -4.99 -0.36 -42.17
C TYR A 15 -6.11 -0.63 -41.17
N LYS A 16 -7.08 -1.47 -41.54
CA LYS A 16 -8.15 -1.94 -40.64
C LYS A 16 -7.60 -2.74 -39.47
N PHE A 17 -6.64 -3.62 -39.73
CA PHE A 17 -5.96 -4.36 -38.65
C PHE A 17 -5.25 -3.40 -37.69
N MET A 18 -4.48 -2.44 -38.21
CA MET A 18 -3.77 -1.46 -37.39
C MET A 18 -4.72 -0.63 -36.51
N SER A 19 -5.84 -0.16 -37.05
CA SER A 19 -6.80 0.65 -36.29
C SER A 19 -7.51 -0.17 -35.20
N ILE A 20 -7.94 -1.40 -35.52
CA ILE A 20 -8.62 -2.30 -34.58
C ILE A 20 -7.65 -2.79 -33.50
N SER A 21 -6.42 -3.16 -33.85
CA SER A 21 -5.39 -3.54 -32.89
C SER A 21 -5.04 -2.39 -31.95
N GLY A 22 -4.90 -1.17 -32.47
CA GLY A 22 -4.71 0.02 -31.65
C GLY A 22 -5.87 0.24 -30.66
N LEU A 23 -7.10 0.07 -31.13
CA LEU A 23 -8.29 0.25 -30.30
C LEU A 23 -8.36 -0.81 -29.20
N PHE A 24 -8.02 -2.05 -29.53
CA PHE A 24 -7.96 -3.16 -28.59
C PHE A 24 -6.91 -2.93 -27.50
N VAL A 25 -5.69 -2.50 -27.88
CA VAL A 25 -4.63 -2.13 -26.92
C VAL A 25 -5.09 -0.99 -26.01
N LEU A 26 -5.75 0.03 -26.57
CA LEU A 26 -6.27 1.16 -25.81
C LEU A 26 -7.34 0.72 -24.79
N LEU A 27 -8.29 -0.12 -25.20
CA LEU A 27 -9.34 -0.64 -24.30
C LEU A 27 -8.74 -1.50 -23.17
N ILE A 28 -7.81 -2.40 -23.49
CA ILE A 28 -7.13 -3.23 -22.48
C ILE A 28 -6.35 -2.35 -21.50
N SER A 29 -5.61 -1.37 -22.01
CA SER A 29 -4.78 -0.46 -21.20
C SER A 29 -5.61 0.41 -20.27
N ILE A 30 -6.89 0.66 -20.59
CA ILE A 30 -7.81 1.37 -19.70
C ILE A 30 -8.41 0.38 -18.70
N VAL A 31 -9.03 -0.71 -19.16
CA VAL A 31 -9.89 -1.56 -18.32
C VAL A 31 -9.10 -2.37 -17.27
N LEU A 32 -7.96 -2.97 -17.66
CA LEU A 32 -7.18 -3.83 -16.75
C LEU A 32 -6.68 -3.09 -15.49
N PRO A 33 -6.00 -1.93 -15.59
CA PRO A 33 -5.46 -1.26 -14.41
C PRO A 33 -6.56 -0.81 -13.44
N PHE A 34 -7.77 -0.45 -13.92
CA PHE A 34 -8.88 -0.12 -13.02
C PHE A 34 -9.26 -1.29 -12.11
N LYS A 35 -9.36 -2.51 -12.66
CA LYS A 35 -9.72 -3.70 -11.89
C LYS A 35 -8.62 -4.08 -10.89
N VAL A 36 -7.38 -4.05 -11.33
CA VAL A 36 -6.22 -4.48 -10.54
C VAL A 36 -5.89 -3.48 -9.44
N ARG A 37 -5.93 -2.17 -9.73
CA ARG A 37 -5.60 -1.10 -8.78
C ARG A 37 -6.52 -1.09 -7.56
N LYS A 38 -7.82 -1.31 -7.75
CA LYS A 38 -8.80 -1.31 -6.67
C LYS A 38 -8.51 -2.39 -5.62
N ASN A 39 -8.19 -3.61 -6.06
CA ASN A 39 -7.90 -4.72 -5.15
C ASN A 39 -6.65 -4.45 -4.31
N TYR A 40 -5.58 -3.96 -4.96
CA TYR A 40 -4.35 -3.64 -4.25
C TYR A 40 -4.50 -2.46 -3.28
N GLN A 41 -5.29 -1.43 -3.64
CA GLN A 41 -5.57 -0.32 -2.73
C GLN A 41 -6.31 -0.77 -1.46
N ILE A 42 -7.27 -1.69 -1.59
CA ILE A 42 -8.00 -2.25 -0.45
C ILE A 42 -7.04 -2.99 0.48
N GLN A 43 -6.17 -3.85 -0.07
CA GLN A 43 -5.16 -4.57 0.72
C GLN A 43 -4.23 -3.61 1.46
N VAL A 44 -3.73 -2.56 0.81
CA VAL A 44 -2.86 -1.55 1.46
C VAL A 44 -3.57 -0.86 2.63
N ILE A 45 -4.86 -0.56 2.51
CA ILE A 45 -5.65 0.07 3.58
C ILE A 45 -5.86 -0.88 4.75
N GLU A 46 -6.18 -2.14 4.48
CA GLU A 46 -6.33 -3.16 5.53
C GLU A 46 -5.03 -3.36 6.31
N PHE A 47 -3.90 -3.44 5.62
CA PHE A 47 -2.59 -3.54 6.26
C PHE A 47 -2.26 -2.32 7.11
N ARG A 48 -2.49 -1.10 6.59
CA ARG A 48 -2.26 0.13 7.36
C ARG A 48 -3.11 0.16 8.63
N LYS A 49 -4.38 -0.26 8.54
CA LYS A 49 -5.27 -0.35 9.70
C LYS A 49 -4.73 -1.30 10.77
N ILE A 50 -4.24 -2.48 10.37
CA ILE A 50 -3.67 -3.47 11.31
C ILE A 50 -2.45 -2.88 12.01
N HIS A 51 -1.53 -2.26 11.26
CA HIS A 51 -0.36 -1.59 11.81
C HIS A 51 -0.73 -0.51 12.83
N ASP A 52 -1.69 0.37 12.50
CA ASP A 52 -2.14 1.44 13.38
C ASP A 52 -2.77 0.87 14.67
N LEU A 53 -3.54 -0.21 14.57
CA LEU A 53 -4.11 -0.91 15.73
C LEU A 53 -3.02 -1.52 16.63
N THR A 54 -2.01 -2.18 16.05
CA THR A 54 -0.90 -2.75 16.82
C THR A 54 -0.13 -1.65 17.56
N SER A 55 0.18 -0.54 16.88
CA SER A 55 0.89 0.58 17.51
C SER A 55 0.09 1.21 18.66
N LEU A 56 -1.23 1.34 18.51
CA LEU A 56 -2.13 1.82 19.55
C LEU A 56 -2.19 0.84 20.75
N LYS A 57 -2.24 -0.48 20.48
CA LYS A 57 -2.23 -1.52 21.52
C LYS A 57 -0.98 -1.41 22.39
N ILE A 58 0.19 -1.20 21.77
CA ILE A 58 1.46 -1.00 22.47
C ILE A 58 1.42 0.28 23.31
N ASP A 59 0.95 1.41 22.76
CA ASP A 59 0.89 2.70 23.49
C ASP A 59 -0.02 2.62 24.73
N LEU A 60 -1.18 1.98 24.60
CA LEU A 60 -2.10 1.74 25.72
C LEU A 60 -1.43 0.95 26.84
N MET A 61 -0.62 -0.06 26.52
CA MET A 61 0.08 -0.83 27.53
C MET A 61 1.21 -0.10 28.21
N LEU A 62 2.01 0.66 27.45
CA LEU A 62 3.04 1.50 28.04
C LEU A 62 2.39 2.50 29.01
N ARG A 63 1.18 2.97 28.68
CA ARG A 63 0.39 3.83 29.55
C ARG A 63 -0.09 3.10 30.81
N ASP A 64 -0.61 1.89 30.69
CA ASP A 64 -1.05 1.07 31.84
C ASP A 64 0.13 0.77 32.77
N TYR A 65 1.30 0.43 32.22
CA TYR A 65 2.51 0.21 33.00
C TYR A 65 3.00 1.48 33.71
N MET A 66 3.00 2.63 33.01
CA MET A 66 3.31 3.92 33.62
C MET A 66 2.35 4.26 34.76
N ILE A 67 1.06 3.95 34.60
CA ILE A 67 0.05 4.09 35.65
C ILE A 67 0.42 3.19 36.84
N SER A 68 0.70 1.91 36.62
CA SER A 68 1.11 0.99 37.69
C SER A 68 2.30 1.52 38.49
N ILE A 69 3.35 2.01 37.81
CA ILE A 69 4.53 2.62 38.49
C ILE A 69 4.15 3.84 39.34
N LYS A 70 3.23 4.70 38.89
CA LYS A 70 2.80 5.90 39.63
C LYS A 70 2.04 5.57 40.92
N TYR A 71 1.37 4.42 40.95
CA TYR A 71 0.58 3.96 42.10
C TYR A 71 1.38 3.15 43.11
N VAL A 72 2.58 2.68 42.77
CA VAL A 72 3.50 2.05 43.74
C VAL A 72 3.96 3.11 44.74
N ASP A 73 3.91 2.80 46.03
CA ASP A 73 4.45 3.69 47.06
C ASP A 73 5.98 3.53 47.20
N GLY A 74 6.65 4.63 47.56
CA GLY A 74 8.11 4.67 47.74
C GLY A 74 8.88 5.17 46.51
N VAL A 75 10.16 4.80 46.43
CA VAL A 75 11.14 5.40 45.50
C VAL A 75 10.75 5.21 44.02
N ILE A 76 10.09 4.10 43.70
CA ILE A 76 9.58 3.80 42.34
C ILE A 76 8.41 4.74 41.99
N GLY A 77 7.51 5.00 42.92
CA GLY A 77 6.38 5.91 42.75
C GLY A 77 6.79 7.37 42.60
N GLU A 78 7.79 7.80 43.36
CA GLU A 78 8.36 9.16 43.24
C GLU A 78 8.94 9.38 41.85
N PHE A 79 9.73 8.43 41.34
CA PHE A 79 10.22 8.48 39.96
C PHE A 79 9.07 8.59 38.94
N GLY A 80 8.02 7.77 39.13
CA GLY A 80 6.83 7.76 38.29
C GLY A 80 6.09 9.11 38.25
N LYS A 81 6.00 9.78 39.40
CA LYS A 81 5.37 11.09 39.56
C LYS A 81 6.22 12.20 38.93
N GLU A 82 7.53 12.21 39.17
CA GLU A 82 8.45 13.20 38.60
C GLU A 82 8.49 13.17 37.06
N ASN A 83 8.45 11.96 36.49
CA ASN A 83 8.55 11.77 35.05
C ASN A 83 7.19 11.61 34.37
N ALA A 84 6.09 11.93 35.06
CA ALA A 84 4.72 11.78 34.59
C ALA A 84 4.38 12.56 33.31
N HIS A 85 5.20 13.58 32.98
CA HIS A 85 5.05 14.44 31.81
C HIS A 85 5.63 13.83 30.52
N LEU A 86 6.43 12.75 30.62
CA LEU A 86 7.04 12.10 29.48
C LEU A 86 6.00 11.27 28.70
N LYS A 87 6.26 11.10 27.39
CA LYS A 87 5.51 10.13 26.59
C LYS A 87 5.79 8.72 27.12
N PRO A 88 4.86 7.76 26.96
CA PRO A 88 5.01 6.42 27.52
C PRO A 88 6.31 5.72 27.12
N GLY A 89 6.71 5.80 25.84
CA GLY A 89 7.97 5.23 25.36
C GLY A 89 9.22 5.86 26.01
N ASP A 90 9.27 7.19 26.08
CA ASP A 90 10.39 7.94 26.66
C ASP A 90 10.48 7.70 28.19
N PHE A 91 9.34 7.58 28.84
CA PHE A 91 9.23 7.25 30.27
C PHE A 91 9.87 5.90 30.57
N ILE A 92 9.53 4.85 29.81
CA ILE A 92 10.08 3.50 30.00
C ILE A 92 11.59 3.49 29.79
N MET A 93 12.07 4.15 28.75
CA MET A 93 13.50 4.20 28.46
C MET A 93 14.27 4.86 29.62
N LYS A 94 13.77 6.01 30.09
CA LYS A 94 14.36 6.73 31.21
C LYS A 94 14.24 5.96 32.54
N PHE A 95 13.13 5.25 32.75
CA PHE A 95 12.94 4.38 33.91
C PHE A 95 13.94 3.22 33.92
N LYS A 96 14.13 2.56 32.77
CA LYS A 96 15.11 1.47 32.62
C LYS A 96 16.52 1.96 32.93
N ASP A 97 16.91 3.12 32.38
CA ASP A 97 18.22 3.71 32.60
C ASP A 97 18.43 4.09 34.06
N TRP A 98 17.44 4.76 34.66
CA TRP A 98 17.42 5.09 36.08
C TRP A 98 17.54 3.85 36.95
N PHE A 99 16.80 2.78 36.63
CA PHE A 99 16.82 1.52 37.37
C PHE A 99 18.17 0.80 37.30
N HIS A 100 18.87 0.88 36.15
CA HIS A 100 20.20 0.28 36.01
C HIS A 100 21.29 1.11 36.70
N GLN A 101 21.15 2.44 36.70
CA GLN A 101 22.10 3.36 37.33
C GLN A 101 21.97 3.39 38.84
N ASN A 102 20.73 3.43 39.33
CA ASN A 102 20.47 3.44 40.75
C ASN A 102 20.47 2.00 41.27
N ARG A 103 21.57 1.63 41.94
CA ARG A 103 21.68 0.38 42.71
C ARG A 103 20.79 0.39 43.97
N ILE A 104 19.52 0.70 43.81
CA ILE A 104 18.54 0.72 44.90
C ILE A 104 18.20 -0.73 45.23
N GLU A 105 18.50 -1.15 46.45
CA GLU A 105 17.86 -2.34 47.03
C GLU A 105 16.38 -2.00 47.22
N ILE A 106 15.58 -2.29 46.20
CA ILE A 106 14.14 -2.13 46.27
C ILE A 106 13.62 -3.13 47.31
N PRO A 107 12.90 -2.69 48.35
CA PRO A 107 12.29 -3.59 49.31
C PRO A 107 11.46 -4.64 48.59
N ARG A 108 11.60 -5.91 48.98
CA ARG A 108 10.89 -7.03 48.33
C ARG A 108 9.38 -6.79 48.23
N SER A 109 8.79 -6.12 49.20
CA SER A 109 7.37 -5.72 49.21
C SER A 109 6.99 -4.78 48.05
N GLN A 110 7.81 -3.78 47.74
CA GLN A 110 7.56 -2.87 46.61
C GLN A 110 7.76 -3.57 45.26
N LEU A 111 8.70 -4.52 45.21
CA LEU A 111 8.91 -5.34 44.02
C LEU A 111 7.74 -6.31 43.80
N GLU A 112 7.23 -6.93 44.86
CA GLU A 112 6.07 -7.82 44.83
C GLU A 112 4.78 -7.07 44.49
N GLU A 113 4.59 -5.85 44.99
CA GLU A 113 3.46 -4.98 44.64
C GLU A 113 3.53 -4.51 43.19
N LEU A 114 4.73 -4.13 42.71
CA LEU A 114 4.95 -3.82 41.30
C LEU A 114 4.68 -5.05 40.42
N VAL A 115 5.22 -6.23 40.76
CA VAL A 115 4.98 -7.48 40.02
C VAL A 115 3.51 -7.91 40.08
N ALA A 116 2.79 -7.61 41.16
CA ALA A 116 1.35 -7.90 41.29
C ALA A 116 0.46 -6.92 40.54
N SER A 117 0.87 -5.64 40.44
CA SER A 117 0.19 -4.59 39.67
C SER A 117 0.50 -4.61 38.17
N VAL A 118 1.57 -5.30 37.80
CA VAL A 118 1.93 -5.62 36.43
C VAL A 118 1.04 -6.78 35.95
N PRO A 119 0.40 -6.67 34.76
CA PRO A 119 -0.38 -7.77 34.21
C PRO A 119 0.47 -9.05 34.12
N LYS A 120 0.01 -10.17 34.68
CA LYS A 120 0.73 -11.47 34.68
C LYS A 120 1.07 -12.01 33.29
N ASP A 121 0.49 -11.43 32.24
CA ASP A 121 0.69 -11.80 30.84
C ASP A 121 1.72 -10.92 30.11
N ILE A 122 2.61 -10.19 30.79
CA ILE A 122 3.65 -9.42 30.08
C ILE A 122 4.52 -10.29 29.15
N ASP A 123 4.87 -11.52 29.56
CA ASP A 123 5.74 -12.39 28.74
C ASP A 123 5.00 -12.97 27.53
N SER A 124 3.76 -13.43 27.71
CA SER A 124 2.90 -13.91 26.62
C SER A 124 2.55 -12.77 25.65
N PHE A 125 2.37 -11.57 26.18
CA PHE A 125 2.04 -10.38 25.40
C PHE A 125 3.24 -9.77 24.70
N SER A 126 4.43 -9.72 25.32
CA SER A 126 5.66 -9.26 24.66
C SER A 126 6.04 -10.18 23.50
N LEU A 127 5.79 -11.49 23.65
CA LEU A 127 5.88 -12.46 22.57
C LEU A 127 4.85 -12.19 21.47
N GLU A 128 3.61 -11.85 21.83
CA GLU A 128 2.55 -11.47 20.88
C GLU A 128 2.89 -10.18 20.12
N ILE A 129 3.40 -9.13 20.81
CA ILE A 129 3.90 -7.90 20.19
C ILE A 129 5.05 -8.21 19.25
N ALA A 130 6.06 -8.97 19.69
CA ALA A 130 7.23 -9.27 18.88
C ALA A 130 6.84 -10.05 17.62
N LYS A 131 5.90 -11.00 17.76
CA LYS A 131 5.34 -11.73 16.63
C LYS A 131 4.58 -10.78 15.69
N ASP A 132 3.69 -9.94 16.22
CA ASP A 132 2.93 -8.95 15.44
C ASP A 132 3.83 -7.92 14.77
N GLN A 133 4.95 -7.52 15.40
CA GLN A 133 5.94 -6.61 14.82
C GLN A 133 6.68 -7.26 13.65
N ILE A 134 7.14 -8.50 13.80
CA ILE A 134 7.80 -9.26 12.73
C ILE A 134 6.82 -9.51 11.58
N GLU A 135 5.58 -9.87 11.89
CA GLU A 135 4.53 -10.06 10.91
C GLU A 135 4.23 -8.72 10.19
N ASN A 136 4.08 -7.62 10.93
CA ASN A 136 3.90 -6.29 10.37
C ASN A 136 5.07 -5.83 9.48
N GLU A 137 6.32 -6.06 9.85
CA GLU A 137 7.48 -5.74 8.99
C GLU A 137 7.45 -6.56 7.68
N CYS A 138 7.06 -7.82 7.77
CA CYS A 138 6.91 -8.69 6.61
C CYS A 138 5.78 -8.19 5.70
N GLU A 139 4.62 -7.82 6.27
CA GLU A 139 3.49 -7.27 5.54
C GLU A 139 3.80 -5.88 4.94
N LEU A 140 4.55 -5.02 5.63
CA LEU A 140 5.03 -3.74 5.10
C LEU A 140 5.85 -3.93 3.83
N LYS A 141 6.77 -4.90 3.83
CA LYS A 141 7.53 -5.26 2.63
C LYS A 141 6.62 -5.75 1.50
N LYS A 142 5.55 -6.50 1.81
CA LYS A 142 4.57 -6.88 0.78
C LYS A 142 3.83 -5.66 0.22
N VAL A 143 3.50 -4.68 1.05
CA VAL A 143 2.89 -3.42 0.59
C VAL A 143 3.84 -2.65 -0.33
N GLU A 144 5.13 -2.54 0.01
CA GLU A 144 6.12 -1.91 -0.86
C GLU A 144 6.24 -2.62 -2.21
N LEU A 145 6.27 -3.96 -2.20
CA LEU A 145 6.27 -4.76 -3.43
C LEU A 145 5.01 -4.50 -4.28
N VAL A 146 3.84 -4.47 -3.65
CA VAL A 146 2.56 -4.18 -4.31
C VAL A 146 2.55 -2.78 -4.89
N GLN A 147 3.06 -1.78 -4.17
CA GLN A 147 3.19 -0.41 -4.67
C GLN A 147 4.14 -0.34 -5.88
N GLY A 148 5.24 -1.09 -5.85
CA GLY A 148 6.14 -1.25 -6.99
C GLY A 148 5.43 -1.81 -8.23
N HIS A 149 4.65 -2.89 -8.06
CA HIS A 149 3.85 -3.46 -9.14
C HIS A 149 2.78 -2.49 -9.67
N LEU A 150 2.14 -1.71 -8.79
CA LEU A 150 1.19 -0.67 -9.20
C LEU A 150 1.86 0.43 -10.02
N ALA A 151 3.09 0.83 -9.67
CA ALA A 151 3.84 1.83 -10.44
C ALA A 151 4.19 1.31 -11.84
N GLN A 152 4.62 0.05 -11.96
CA GLN A 152 4.86 -0.60 -13.25
C GLN A 152 3.59 -0.70 -14.10
N LEU A 153 2.46 -1.09 -13.48
CA LEU A 153 1.16 -1.13 -14.14
C LEU A 153 0.71 0.26 -14.62
N SER A 154 0.94 1.30 -13.81
CA SER A 154 0.64 2.69 -14.19
C SER A 154 1.49 3.15 -15.36
N PHE A 155 2.77 2.81 -15.38
CA PHE A 155 3.65 3.12 -16.49
C PHE A 155 3.20 2.41 -17.78
N LEU A 156 2.92 1.10 -17.69
CA LEU A 156 2.42 0.30 -18.80
C LEU A 156 1.08 0.83 -19.33
N GLN A 157 0.20 1.31 -18.45
CA GLN A 157 -1.06 1.94 -18.82
C GLN A 157 -0.84 3.21 -19.65
N VAL A 158 0.03 4.13 -19.21
CA VAL A 158 0.30 5.38 -19.93
C VAL A 158 0.87 5.09 -21.31
N VAL A 159 1.86 4.20 -21.38
CA VAL A 159 2.47 3.78 -22.65
C VAL A 159 1.44 3.09 -23.55
N GLY A 160 0.65 2.17 -23.00
CA GLY A 160 -0.37 1.43 -23.76
C GLY A 160 -1.49 2.32 -24.30
N VAL A 161 -1.96 3.29 -23.51
CA VAL A 161 -2.94 4.30 -23.98
C VAL A 161 -2.36 5.14 -25.10
N PHE A 162 -1.12 5.61 -24.96
CA PHE A 162 -0.45 6.41 -25.98
C PHE A 162 -0.26 5.62 -27.28
N VAL A 163 0.31 4.42 -27.19
CA VAL A 163 0.54 3.54 -28.36
C VAL A 163 -0.77 3.14 -29.02
N GLY A 164 -1.77 2.75 -28.22
CA GLY A 164 -3.10 2.41 -28.73
C GLY A 164 -3.75 3.58 -29.46
N MET A 165 -3.70 4.78 -28.90
CA MET A 165 -4.24 5.99 -29.52
C MET A 165 -3.55 6.29 -30.85
N VAL A 166 -2.21 6.25 -30.90
CA VAL A 166 -1.44 6.50 -32.13
C VAL A 166 -1.81 5.48 -33.21
N LEU A 167 -1.86 4.20 -32.89
CA LEU A 167 -2.21 3.13 -33.85
C LEU A 167 -3.65 3.26 -34.35
N THR A 168 -4.60 3.58 -33.46
CA THR A 168 -5.99 3.80 -33.84
C THR A 168 -6.12 4.98 -34.80
N VAL A 169 -5.57 6.13 -34.44
CA VAL A 169 -5.69 7.36 -35.25
C VAL A 169 -4.99 7.20 -36.60
N THR A 170 -3.74 6.71 -36.60
CA THR A 170 -3.00 6.51 -37.86
C THR A 170 -3.64 5.44 -38.74
N GLY A 171 -4.18 4.37 -38.14
CA GLY A 171 -4.87 3.30 -38.87
C GLY A 171 -6.12 3.82 -39.56
N PHE A 172 -6.98 4.55 -38.84
CA PHE A 172 -8.16 5.15 -39.45
C PHE A 172 -7.82 6.23 -40.47
N TYR A 173 -6.78 7.04 -40.22
CA TYR A 173 -6.34 8.07 -41.15
C TYR A 173 -5.88 7.46 -42.49
N MET A 174 -4.98 6.48 -42.44
CA MET A 174 -4.48 5.81 -43.65
C MET A 174 -5.61 5.06 -44.37
N TRP A 175 -6.48 4.38 -43.62
CA TRP A 175 -7.63 3.70 -44.21
C TRP A 175 -8.55 4.68 -44.95
N TYR A 176 -8.87 5.81 -44.34
CA TYR A 176 -9.74 6.81 -44.95
C TYR A 176 -9.10 7.42 -46.20
N GLU A 177 -7.88 7.95 -46.07
CA GLU A 177 -7.20 8.69 -47.12
C GLU A 177 -6.84 7.81 -48.32
N LYS A 178 -6.39 6.57 -48.08
CA LYS A 178 -5.86 5.69 -49.14
C LYS A 178 -6.89 4.73 -49.72
N VAL A 179 -8.01 4.49 -49.04
CA VAL A 179 -9.01 3.52 -49.48
C VAL A 179 -10.40 4.15 -49.55
N GLN A 180 -10.91 4.66 -48.43
CA GLN A 180 -12.31 5.09 -48.34
C GLN A 180 -12.64 6.25 -49.29
N VAL A 181 -11.78 7.27 -49.41
CA VAL A 181 -12.01 8.42 -50.30
C VAL A 181 -12.24 7.98 -51.75
N PHE A 182 -11.49 6.99 -52.24
CA PHE A 182 -11.64 6.49 -53.61
C PHE A 182 -12.91 5.67 -53.81
N ILE A 183 -13.30 4.89 -52.79
CA ILE A 183 -14.56 4.14 -52.79
C ILE A 183 -15.75 5.10 -52.80
N ASP A 184 -15.75 6.08 -51.89
CA ASP A 184 -16.82 7.09 -51.78
C ASP A 184 -16.96 7.91 -53.07
N ALA A 185 -15.84 8.31 -53.69
CA ALA A 185 -15.85 9.00 -54.98
C ALA A 185 -16.47 8.16 -56.10
N THR A 186 -16.22 6.85 -56.10
CA THR A 186 -16.80 5.92 -57.11
C THR A 186 -18.31 5.79 -56.94
N ILE A 187 -18.78 5.64 -55.70
CA ILE A 187 -20.22 5.53 -55.36
C ILE A 187 -20.97 6.83 -55.70
N ALA A 188 -20.35 7.99 -55.48
CA ALA A 188 -20.98 9.28 -55.79
C ALA A 188 -21.16 9.52 -57.30
N THR A 189 -20.38 8.85 -58.14
CA THR A 189 -20.44 8.95 -59.61
C THR A 189 -21.29 7.87 -60.29
N SER A 190 -21.76 6.87 -59.54
CA SER A 190 -22.66 5.79 -60.01
C SER A 190 -24.11 6.10 -59.72
#